data_AF-A0A933QFB6-F1
#
_entry.id   AF-A0A933QFB6-F1
#
_cell.length_a   1.000
_cell.length_b   1.000
_cell.length_c   1.000
_cell.angle_alpha   90.00
_cell.angle_beta   90.00
_cell.angle_gamma   90.00
#
_symmetry.space_group_name_H-M   'P 1'
#
loop_
_entity.id
_entity.type
_entity.pdbx_description
1 polymer ?
#
loop_
_entity_poly.entity_id
_entity_poly.type
_entity_poly.pdbx_seq_one_letter_code
_entity_poly.pdbx_strand_id
1 'polypeptide(L)' 'MHYRNGREAKNDDKVVRLEGGTIVAFGTLQDATPGNDYCNGNIVHEGGHSTYACMCDCLHVDDVAEILAEKGLDKRPEGK' A
#
# COMPACT_ATOMS: atom_id res chain seq x y z
N MET A 1 -0.30 -6.65 -12.83
CA MET A 1 0.60 -5.67 -12.21
C MET A 1 0.79 -6.10 -10.77
N HIS A 2 1.96 -5.96 -10.16
CA HIS A 2 2.24 -6.55 -8.85
C HIS A 2 2.88 -5.59 -7.85
N TYR A 3 2.44 -5.69 -6.60
CA TYR A 3 3.04 -5.02 -5.45
C TYR A 3 4.42 -5.61 -5.11
N ARG A 4 5.13 -4.95 -4.18
CA ARG A 4 6.46 -5.34 -3.72
C ARG A 4 6.59 -6.81 -3.31
N ASN A 5 5.53 -7.41 -2.77
CA ASN A 5 5.47 -8.80 -2.31
C ASN A 5 4.94 -9.79 -3.37
N GLY A 6 4.73 -9.35 -4.61
CA GLY A 6 4.22 -10.19 -5.69
C GLY A 6 2.71 -10.37 -5.70
N ARG A 7 1.95 -9.77 -4.79
CA ARG A 7 0.48 -9.72 -4.86
C ARG A 7 0.05 -8.93 -6.09
N GLU A 8 -0.97 -9.43 -6.79
CA GLU A 8 -1.59 -8.68 -7.90
C GLU A 8 -2.20 -7.37 -7.38
N ALA A 9 -1.83 -6.26 -8.01
CA ALA A 9 -2.32 -4.93 -7.72
C ALA A 9 -3.58 -4.60 -8.53
N LYS A 10 -4.58 -4.01 -7.89
CA LYS A 10 -5.86 -3.64 -8.50
C LYS A 10 -6.22 -2.20 -8.17
N ASN A 11 -6.89 -1.53 -9.12
CA ASN A 11 -7.54 -0.28 -8.79
C ASN A 11 -8.57 -0.51 -7.67
N ASP A 12 -8.75 0.53 -6.86
CA ASP A 12 -9.54 0.57 -5.64
C ASP A 12 -8.93 -0.16 -4.42
N ASP A 13 -7.75 -0.78 -4.57
CA ASP A 13 -7.01 -1.33 -3.43
C ASP A 13 -6.57 -0.22 -2.47
N LYS A 14 -6.63 -0.53 -1.17
CA LYS A 14 -6.00 0.30 -0.13
C LYS A 14 -4.53 -0.07 -0.02
N VAL A 15 -3.66 0.90 -0.20
CA VAL A 15 -2.21 0.67 -0.30
C VAL A 15 -1.42 1.65 0.55
N VAL A 16 -0.22 1.21 0.95
CA VAL A 16 0.83 2.09 1.47
C VAL A 16 2.01 2.09 0.53
N ARG A 17 2.63 3.25 0.30
CA ARG A 17 3.91 3.38 -0.38
C ARG A 17 5.03 3.50 0.64
N LEU A 18 6.09 2.73 0.44
CA LEU A 18 7.19 2.61 1.38
C LEU A 18 8.52 3.13 0.82
N GLU A 19 9.21 3.96 1.60
CA GLU A 19 10.59 4.38 1.34
C GLU A 19 11.48 3.98 2.52
N GLY A 20 12.43 3.07 2.30
CA GLY A 20 13.29 2.57 3.37
C GLY A 20 12.55 1.94 4.56
N GLY A 21 11.33 1.43 4.35
CA GLY A 21 10.45 0.91 5.41
C GLY A 21 9.53 1.95 6.06
N THR A 22 9.63 3.22 5.69
CA THR A 22 8.74 4.29 6.16
C THR A 22 7.53 4.41 5.24
N ILE A 23 6.32 4.51 5.80
CA ILE A 23 5.11 4.84 5.04
C ILE A 23 5.17 6.32 4.64
N VAL A 24 5.34 6.59 3.35
CA VAL A 24 5.41 7.96 2.79
C VAL A 24 4.13 8.38 2.06
N ALA A 25 3.23 7.44 1.79
CA ALA A 25 1.87 7.70 1.29
C ALA A 25 0.93 6.56 1.67
N PHE A 26 -0.35 6.88 1.87
CA PHE A 26 -1.43 5.94 2.15
C PHE A 26 -2.70 6.40 1.45
N GLY A 27 -3.44 5.48 0.83
CA GLY A 27 -4.69 5.83 0.18
C GLY A 27 -5.22 4.73 -0.72
N THR A 28 -6.10 5.11 -1.64
CA THR A 28 -6.69 4.21 -2.63
C THR A 28 -5.90 4.25 -3.93
N LEU A 29 -5.54 3.11 -4.50
CA LEU A 29 -4.94 3.04 -5.83
C LEU A 29 -5.99 3.34 -6.91
N GLN A 30 -5.70 4.28 -7.81
CA GLN A 30 -6.55 4.61 -8.96
C GLN A 30 -5.72 4.78 -10.24
N ASP A 31 -6.38 4.67 -11.39
CA ASP A 31 -5.82 4.88 -12.73
C ASP A 31 -4.60 4.00 -13.07
N ALA A 32 -4.44 2.87 -12.37
CA ALA A 32 -3.38 1.93 -12.66
C ALA A 32 -3.75 1.09 -13.89
N THR A 33 -2.80 0.95 -14.82
CA THR A 33 -2.98 0.21 -16.07
C THR A 33 -2.43 -1.21 -15.95
N PRO A 34 -3.19 -2.27 -16.32
CA PRO A 34 -2.68 -3.64 -16.30
C PRO A 34 -1.40 -3.82 -17.12
N GLY A 35 -0.48 -4.66 -16.62
CA GLY A 35 0.77 -5.00 -17.30
C GLY A 35 1.93 -4.03 -17.07
N ASN A 36 1.75 -2.97 -16.28
CA ASN A 36 2.84 -2.07 -15.88
C ASN A 36 3.07 -2.10 -14.35
N ASP A 37 4.26 -2.51 -13.93
CA ASP A 37 4.66 -2.60 -12.51
C ASP A 37 5.46 -1.39 -12.03
N TYR A 38 5.98 -0.59 -12.96
CA TYR A 38 6.83 0.55 -12.63
C TYR A 38 6.05 1.84 -12.82
N CYS A 39 5.92 2.61 -11.74
CA CYS A 39 5.39 3.97 -11.82
C CYS A 39 4.02 3.99 -12.54
N ASN A 40 2.98 3.48 -11.87
CA ASN A 40 1.70 3.18 -12.50
C ASN A 40 0.53 3.54 -11.57
N GLY A 41 -0.34 4.44 -12.01
CA GLY A 41 -1.47 4.93 -11.22
C GLY A 41 -1.11 5.91 -10.11
N ASN A 42 -2.12 6.24 -9.31
CA ASN A 42 -2.06 7.24 -8.25
C ASN A 42 -2.62 6.67 -6.94
N ILE A 43 -2.03 7.07 -5.83
CA ILE A 43 -2.57 6.89 -4.48
C ILE A 43 -3.38 8.13 -4.16
N VAL A 44 -4.70 7.98 -4.13
CA VAL A 44 -5.64 9.05 -3.79
C VAL A 44 -5.86 9.04 -2.27
N HIS A 45 -5.52 10.15 -1.63
CA HIS A 45 -5.63 10.36 -0.20
C HIS A 45 -7.03 10.87 0.17
N GLU A 46 -7.41 10.67 1.42
CA GLU A 46 -8.60 11.33 1.97
C GLU A 46 -8.39 12.85 1.95
N GLY A 47 -9.32 13.58 1.32
CA GLY A 47 -9.18 15.00 1.01
C GLY A 47 -8.83 15.32 -0.45
N GLY A 48 -8.67 14.31 -1.31
CA GLY A 48 -8.63 14.48 -2.77
C GLY A 48 -7.26 14.81 -3.36
N HIS A 49 -6.22 14.92 -2.53
CA HIS A 49 -4.84 14.98 -3.03
C HIS A 49 -4.40 13.59 -3.52
N SER A 50 -3.56 13.56 -4.55
CA SER A 50 -3.00 12.32 -5.06
C SER A 50 -1.47 12.34 -5.00
N THR A 51 -0.88 11.16 -4.86
CA THR A 51 0.55 10.95 -4.94
C THR A 51 0.82 9.78 -5.86
N TYR A 52 1.84 9.88 -6.68
CA TYR A 52 2.15 8.86 -7.66
C TYR A 52 2.53 7.51 -7.02
N ALA A 53 2.11 6.40 -7.62
CA ALA A 53 2.39 5.06 -7.13
C ALA A 53 3.48 4.35 -7.97
N CYS A 54 4.53 3.81 -7.33
CA CYS A 54 5.26 2.67 -7.92
C CYS A 54 4.73 1.40 -7.29
N MET A 55 4.27 0.44 -8.08
CA MET A 55 3.75 -0.82 -7.53
C MET A 55 4.86 -1.57 -6.79
N CYS A 56 6.09 -1.47 -7.30
CA CYS A 56 7.32 -1.94 -6.66
C CYS A 56 7.57 -1.41 -5.23
N ASP A 57 7.00 -0.24 -4.90
CA ASP A 57 7.12 0.41 -3.60
C ASP A 57 5.86 0.34 -2.75
N CYS A 58 4.80 -0.22 -3.31
CA CYS A 58 3.52 -0.34 -2.63
C CYS A 58 3.33 -1.74 -2.05
N LEU A 59 2.57 -1.80 -0.96
CA LEU A 59 1.96 -3.01 -0.40
C LEU A 59 0.47 -2.78 -0.21
N HIS A 60 -0.31 -3.84 -0.36
CA HIS A 60 -1.70 -3.84 0.05
C HIS A 60 -1.78 -3.77 1.58
N VAL A 61 -2.77 -3.04 2.12
CA VAL A 61 -2.91 -2.86 3.58
C VAL A 61 -3.11 -4.15 4.35
N ASP A 62 -3.82 -5.12 3.78
CA ASP A 62 -4.02 -6.44 4.40
C ASP A 62 -2.69 -7.17 4.61
N ASP A 63 -1.79 -7.11 3.62
CA ASP A 63 -0.48 -7.77 3.74
C ASP A 63 0.36 -7.09 4.83
N VAL A 64 0.23 -5.77 4.99
CA VAL A 64 0.86 -5.03 6.10
C VAL A 64 0.25 -5.45 7.43
N ALA A 65 -1.07 -5.62 7.50
CA ALA A 65 -1.76 -6.07 8.71
C ALA A 65 -1.31 -7.48 9.11
N GLU A 66 -1.13 -8.40 8.15
CA GLU A 66 -0.58 -9.74 8.40
C GLU A 66 0.84 -9.67 8.96
N ILE A 67 1.72 -8.85 8.37
CA ILE A 67 3.09 -8.65 8.86
C ILE A 67 3.10 -8.08 10.29
N LEU A 68 2.21 -7.15 10.60
CA LEU A 68 2.08 -6.60 11.96
C LEU A 68 1.60 -7.66 12.95
N ALA A 69 0.65 -8.51 12.54
CA ALA A 69 0.16 -9.61 13.35
C ALA A 69 1.24 -10.66 13.63
N GLU A 70 2.11 -10.97 12.66
CA GLU A 70 3.27 -11.85 12.87
C GLU A 70 4.23 -11.33 13.97
N LYS A 71 4.25 -10.02 14.21
CA LYS A 71 5.04 -9.37 15.26
C LYS A 71 4.24 -9.09 16.53
N GLY A 72 2.96 -9.48 16.58
CA GLY A 72 2.05 -9.21 17.70
C GLY A 72 1.72 -7.73 17.87
N LEU A 73 1.85 -6.92 16.82
CA LEU A 73 1.58 -5.49 16.81
C LEU A 73 0.16 -5.16 16.31
N ASP A 74 -0.63 -6.16 15.93
CA ASP A 74 -2.03 -6.05 15.53
C ASP A 74 -2.96 -5.74 16.72
N LYS A 75 -2.53 -6.08 17.93
CA LYS A 75 -3.32 -5.93 19.16
C LYS A 75 -2.96 -4.66 19.91
N ARG A 76 -3.98 -4.09 20.56
CA ARG A 76 -3.78 -3.01 21.53
C ARG A 76 -2.95 -3.54 22.70
N PRO A 77 -1.91 -2.80 23.16
CA PRO A 77 -1.16 -3.17 24.34
C PRO A 77 -2.07 -3.27 25.56
N GLU A 78 -1.84 -4.26 26.43
CA GLU A 78 -2.62 -4.42 27.66
C GLU A 78 -2.50 -3.17 28.55
N GLY A 79 -3.63 -2.72 29.10
CA GLY A 79 -3.67 -1.58 30.04
C GLY A 79 -3.38 -0.21 29.40
N LYS A 80 -3.36 -0.10 28.08
CA LYS A 80 -3.38 1.17 27.34
C LYS A 80 -4.75 1.43 26.79
#